data_AF-A0A956BN98-F1
#
_entry.id   AF-A0A956BN98-F1
#
_cell.length_a   1.000
_cell.length_b   1.000
_cell.length_c   1.000
_cell.angle_alpha   90.00
_cell.angle_beta   90.00
_cell.angle_gamma   90.00
#
_symmetry.space_group_name_H-M   'P 1'
#
loop_
_entity.id
_entity.type
_entity.pdbx_description
1 polymer ?
#
loop_
_entity_poly.entity_id
_entity_poly.type
_entity_poly.pdbx_seq_one_letter_code
_entity_poly.pdbx_strand_id
1 'polypeptide(L)'
;FDMSGNFREWTSTFREGSDTRVEVKGGVRAAAERGTRCAFSKDERNNLGDKSIGFRCCRDADAPPYTPPAPAPEGGGEAPPE
;
A
#
# COMPACT_ATOMS: atom_id res chain seq x y z
N PHE A 1 -6.44 10.98 7.62
CA PHE A 1 -7.78 10.52 8.06
C PHE A 1 -7.99 9.08 7.60
N ASP A 2 -8.90 8.33 8.23
CA ASP A 2 -9.20 6.90 7.93
C ASP A 2 -7.98 5.96 8.07
N MET A 3 -7.24 6.07 9.19
CA MET A 3 -6.08 5.20 9.50
C MET A 3 -6.48 3.88 10.18
N SER A 4 -7.76 3.72 10.53
CA SER A 4 -8.29 2.57 11.23
C SER A 4 -9.71 2.30 10.71
N GLY A 5 -9.87 1.21 9.96
CA GLY A 5 -11.10 0.90 9.23
C GLY A 5 -10.88 0.85 7.71
N ASN A 6 -11.96 0.58 6.99
CA ASN A 6 -12.02 0.56 5.52
C ASN A 6 -11.07 -0.45 4.84
N PHE A 7 -9.80 -0.08 4.65
CA PHE A 7 -8.77 -0.88 4.00
C PHE A 7 -7.57 -1.14 4.91
N ARG A 8 -6.99 -2.34 4.76
CA ARG A 8 -5.65 -2.60 5.27
C ARG A 8 -4.67 -1.95 4.30
N GLU A 9 -3.55 -1.46 4.81
CA GLU A 9 -2.58 -0.73 4.00
C GLU A 9 -1.23 -1.45 4.05
N TRP A 10 -0.62 -1.63 2.88
CA TRP A 10 0.75 -2.12 2.76
C TRP A 10 1.73 -1.16 3.43
N THR A 11 2.72 -1.72 4.14
CA THR A 11 3.85 -0.96 4.68
C THR A 11 5.16 -1.45 4.07
N SER A 12 6.22 -0.65 4.20
CA SER A 12 7.59 -1.04 3.82
C SER A 12 8.27 -1.94 4.87
N THR A 13 7.60 -2.25 5.99
CA THR A 13 8.17 -3.05 7.07
C THR A 13 8.07 -4.53 6.75
N PHE A 14 9.22 -5.17 6.54
CA PHE A 14 9.30 -6.63 6.47
C PHE A 14 9.29 -7.23 7.87
N ARG A 15 8.68 -8.41 8.01
CA ARG A 15 8.76 -9.17 9.26
C ARG A 15 10.21 -9.59 9.48
N GLU A 16 10.68 -9.51 10.72
CA GLU A 16 12.01 -9.97 11.10
C GLU A 16 12.27 -11.41 10.63
N GLY A 17 13.39 -11.60 9.93
CA GLY A 17 13.79 -12.90 9.37
C GLY A 17 13.04 -13.33 8.12
N SER A 18 12.27 -12.45 7.46
CA SER A 18 11.54 -12.76 6.23
C SER A 18 11.70 -11.69 5.15
N ASP A 19 11.91 -12.14 3.92
CA ASP A 19 11.92 -11.35 2.68
C ASP A 19 10.59 -11.39 1.91
N THR A 20 9.69 -12.28 2.32
CA THR A 20 8.42 -12.57 1.64
C THR A 20 7.20 -12.13 2.44
N ARG A 21 7.41 -11.69 3.70
CA ARG A 21 6.33 -11.28 4.61
C ARG A 21 6.49 -9.82 5.00
N VAL A 22 5.45 -9.05 4.78
CA VAL A 22 5.38 -7.63 5.13
C VAL A 22 4.25 -7.37 6.11
N GLU A 23 4.46 -6.39 6.98
CA GLU A 23 3.46 -5.94 7.94
C GLU A 23 2.41 -5.09 7.21
N VAL A 24 1.13 -5.43 7.37
CA VAL A 24 0.02 -4.58 6.96
C VAL A 24 -0.67 -3.99 8.18
N LYS A 25 -1.07 -2.72 8.08
CA LYS A 25 -1.72 -1.96 9.15
C LYS A 25 -3.10 -1.44 8.71
N GLY A 26 -3.80 -0.76 9.60
CA GLY A 26 -5.12 -0.19 9.33
C GLY A 26 -6.24 -1.13 9.76
N GLY A 27 -7.33 -1.20 8.97
CA GLY A 27 -8.42 -2.09 9.29
C GLY A 27 -9.24 -2.59 8.12
N VAL A 28 -10.35 -3.28 8.38
CA VAL A 28 -11.25 -3.71 7.31
C VAL A 28 -12.68 -3.39 7.69
N ARG A 29 -13.43 -2.80 6.76
CA ARG A 29 -14.82 -2.38 6.97
C ARG A 29 -15.68 -3.46 7.63
N ALA A 30 -15.47 -4.72 7.26
CA ALA A 30 -16.32 -5.85 7.67
C ALA A 30 -15.85 -6.58 8.94
N ALA A 31 -14.72 -6.21 9.56
CA ALA A 31 -14.22 -6.92 10.74
C ALA A 31 -13.55 -5.97 11.74
N ALA A 32 -14.31 -5.58 12.76
CA ALA A 32 -13.86 -4.68 13.84
C ALA A 32 -12.63 -5.22 14.59
N GLU A 33 -12.49 -6.54 14.69
CA GLU A 33 -11.34 -7.20 15.31
C GLU A 33 -10.03 -6.94 14.56
N ARG A 34 -10.13 -6.70 13.24
CA ARG A 34 -9.02 -6.45 12.33
C ARG A 34 -8.96 -4.96 11.99
N GLY A 35 -8.67 -4.13 12.99
CA GLY A 35 -8.28 -2.74 12.76
C GLY A 35 -9.11 -1.64 13.40
N THR A 36 -9.69 -1.89 14.57
CA THR A 36 -10.22 -0.85 15.47
C THR A 36 -9.15 -0.22 16.39
N ARG A 37 -7.92 -0.76 16.39
CA ARG A 37 -6.80 -0.30 17.24
C ARG A 37 -5.59 0.02 16.39
N CYS A 38 -4.90 1.12 16.70
CA CYS A 38 -3.68 1.55 16.00
C CYS A 38 -2.54 0.52 16.05
N ALA A 39 -2.52 -0.33 17.09
CA ALA A 39 -1.52 -1.39 17.26
C ALA A 39 -1.85 -2.68 16.50
N PHE A 40 -2.99 -2.77 15.82
CA PHE A 40 -3.31 -3.95 15.03
C PHE A 40 -2.37 -4.02 13.82
N SER A 41 -1.71 -5.17 13.66
CA SER A 41 -0.96 -5.50 12.47
C SER A 41 -1.15 -6.96 12.09
N LYS A 42 -0.88 -7.27 10.82
CA LYS A 42 -0.93 -8.62 10.29
C LYS A 42 0.22 -8.82 9.33
N ASP A 43 0.82 -10.00 9.36
CA ASP A 43 1.79 -10.39 8.35
C ASP A 43 1.07 -10.90 7.11
N GLU A 44 1.40 -10.36 5.95
CA GLU A 44 0.91 -10.83 4.66
C GLU A 44 2.07 -11.16 3.73
N ARG A 45 1.81 -11.99 2.71
CA ARG A 45 2.81 -12.27 1.67
C ARG A 45 2.95 -11.03 0.79
N ASN A 46 4.18 -10.64 0.45
CA ASN A 46 4.45 -9.44 -0.36
C ASN A 46 3.85 -9.47 -1.77
N ASN A 47 3.43 -10.64 -2.25
CA ASN A 47 2.79 -10.85 -3.55
C ASN A 47 1.28 -11.14 -3.45
N LEU A 48 0.66 -10.94 -2.29
CA LEU A 48 -0.77 -11.17 -2.11
C LEU A 48 -1.58 -10.08 -2.82
N GLY A 49 -2.33 -10.44 -3.86
CA GLY A 49 -3.34 -9.58 -4.46
C GLY A 49 -4.68 -9.70 -3.72
N ASP A 50 -5.10 -8.67 -2.99
CA ASP A 50 -6.36 -8.65 -2.21
C ASP A 50 -7.08 -7.30 -2.42
N LYS A 51 -8.38 -7.35 -2.75
CA LYS A 51 -9.21 -6.15 -3.00
C LYS A 51 -9.50 -5.33 -1.74
N SER A 52 -9.18 -5.86 -0.56
CA SER A 52 -9.34 -5.21 0.74
C SER A 52 -8.02 -4.65 1.30
N ILE A 53 -6.96 -4.65 0.48
CA ILE A 53 -5.66 -4.07 0.83
C ILE A 53 -5.32 -2.96 -0.17
N GLY A 54 -5.04 -1.76 0.34
CA GLY A 54 -4.58 -0.61 -0.42
C GLY A 54 -3.16 -0.20 -0.04
N PHE A 55 -2.77 1.01 -0.44
CA PHE A 55 -1.52 1.63 -0.04
C PHE A 55 -1.76 3.12 0.24
N ARG A 56 -0.93 3.68 1.12
CA ARG A 56 -0.90 5.10 1.42
C ARG A 56 0.52 5.60 1.25
N CYS A 57 0.69 6.63 0.44
CA CYS A 57 2.01 7.22 0.23
C CYS A 57 2.45 7.96 1.49
N CYS A 58 3.69 7.72 1.91
CA CYS A 58 4.39 8.49 2.92
C CYS A 58 5.45 9.35 2.23
N ARG A 59 5.74 10.52 2.79
CA ARG A 59 6.82 11.41 2.34
C ARG A 59 7.61 11.85 3.56
N ASP A 60 8.93 11.89 3.43
CA ASP A 60 9.78 12.46 4.46
C ASP A 60 9.48 13.95 4.65
N ALA A 61 9.59 14.43 5.88
CA ALA A 61 9.22 15.80 6.24
C ALA A 61 10.12 16.84 5.55
N ASP A 62 11.37 16.48 5.32
CA ASP A 62 12.44 17.28 4.70
C ASP A 62 12.58 17.03 3.19
N ALA A 63 11.74 16.19 2.60
CA ALA A 63 11.76 15.94 1.16
C ALA A 63 11.43 17.22 0.35
N PRO A 64 12.14 17.47 -0.77
CA PRO A 64 11.84 18.61 -1.65
C PRO A 64 10.40 18.54 -2.18
N PRO A 65 9.84 19.68 -2.63
CA PRO A 65 8.53 19.69 -3.27
C PRO A 65 8.52 18.74 -4.47
N TYR A 66 7.45 17.97 -4.61
CA TYR A 66 7.27 17.04 -5.72
C TYR A 66 7.24 17.82 -7.04
N THR A 67 8.21 17.55 -7.92
CA THR A 67 8.16 17.94 -9.32
C THR A 67 7.66 16.74 -10.13
N PRO A 68 6.45 16.80 -10.70
CA PRO A 68 5.99 15.74 -11.57
C PRO A 68 6.96 15.57 -12.75
N PRO A 69 7.25 14.33 -13.17
CA PRO A 69 7.98 14.12 -14.41
C PRO A 69 7.21 14.79 -15.55
N ALA A 70 7.94 15.34 -16.53
CA ALA A 70 7.30 15.84 -17.74
C ALA A 70 6.40 14.74 -18.33
N PRO A 71 5.21 15.08 -18.85
CA PRO A 71 4.36 14.10 -19.51
C PRO A 71 5.20 13.38 -20.58
N ALA A 72 5.06 12.06 -20.64
CA ALA A 72 5.66 11.30 -21.72
C ALA A 72 5.17 11.90 -23.06
N PRO A 73 6.02 11.99 -24.10
CA PRO A 73 5.55 12.43 -25.40
C PRO A 73 4.38 11.54 -25.83
N GLU A 74 3.23 12.15 -26.09
CA GLU A 74 2.05 11.45 -26.61
C GLU A 74 2.39 10.91 -28.01
N GLY A 75 2.83 9.66 -28.09
CA GLY A 75 3.20 9.05 -29.36
C GLY A 75 3.55 7.58 -29.25
N GLY A 76 2.61 6.72 -29.63
CA GLY A 76 2.85 5.31 -29.88
C GLY A 76 1.89 4.37 -29.18
N GLY A 77 0.61 4.39 -29.58
CA GLY A 77 -0.24 3.22 -29.37
C GLY A 77 0.31 2.08 -30.21
N GLU A 78 0.86 1.05 -29.57
CA GLU A 78 1.04 -0.26 -30.18
C GLU A 78 0.07 -1.20 -29.46
N ALA A 79 -0.95 -1.65 -30.19
CA ALA A 79 -1.87 -2.67 -29.71
C ALA A 79 -1.10 -4.00 -29.52
N PRO A 80 -1.43 -4.82 -28.51
CA PRO A 80 -0.85 -6.15 -28.39
C PRO A 80 -1.30 -7.02 -29.60
N PRO A 81 -0.40 -7.81 -30.23
CA PRO A 81 -0.78 -8.75 -31.27
C PRO A 81 -1.70 -9.86 -30.72
N GLU A 82 -2.60 -10.33 -31.61
CA GLU A 82 -3.62 -11.37 -31.38
C GLU A 82 -3.09 -12.72 -30.87
#